data_AF-A0A1V5JPA5-F1
#
_entry.id   AF-A0A1V5JPA5-F1
#
_cell.length_a   1.000
_cell.length_b   1.000
_cell.length_c   1.000
_cell.angle_alpha   90.00
_cell.angle_beta   90.00
_cell.angle_gamma   90.00
#
_symmetry.space_group_name_H-M   'P 1'
#
loop_
_entity.id
_entity.type
_entity.pdbx_description
1 polymer ?
#
loop_
_entity_poly.entity_id
_entity_poly.type
_entity_poly.pdbx_seq_one_letter_code
_entity_poly.pdbx_strand_id
1 'polypeptide(L)'
;MRHSLRKLIFPAFLLICFLDLSGQTDSLETELIMGRIREILEVYNDRTVYVDTSEYVHGFEGADDINLQTAASTGACSEIIRLVSRGADVNTHFGFIATPLHYAVNSGKWEAVEILLLLGAKPDAKDTYGNTPLIVAVRADQQDIAEKLIRYGASINNADRQRSSPLHHSTVFQNFSMTDMLLYYDSPTELFDMEGNTPLMLGVCFGYHEIADLLLQSGADPNAADSRGFTPLMAASQDGDTLMMSILAEAGANLYALNNDGIDALGCAVIGSQKEAAEFLLRHGNRWDHTNGTIGDPVKLANACGESHILKLMNDHGLKSKRVFNFNQLSFSAGVWYTPHYKLAGGSLSVSEPGLGAGITLGAAVDPGNQRVLVDGDDGTIYQYNIRSNLIYAGLFREFPLTSKLNELRVSVVPVLNFGYMFHSLYAGTEEKPDDKLYFIPEADIRFSWKSLSLNPGLAIMKTPFRKIGPLWFTFKVTCDLKRPQNKIRGKRIRIYNYE
;
A
#
# COMPACT_ATOMS: atom_id res chain seq x y z
N MET A 1 -9.36 -33.79 -62.03
CA MET A 1 -10.25 -32.66 -62.39
C MET A 1 -10.57 -31.72 -61.22
N ARG A 2 -10.82 -32.18 -59.97
CA ARG A 2 -11.09 -31.29 -58.82
C ARG A 2 -9.93 -30.37 -58.40
N HIS A 3 -8.68 -30.75 -58.66
CA HIS A 3 -7.50 -29.95 -58.30
C HIS A 3 -7.26 -28.73 -59.21
N SER A 4 -7.66 -28.81 -60.49
CA SER A 4 -7.50 -27.72 -61.47
C SER A 4 -8.63 -26.68 -61.41
N LEU A 5 -9.83 -27.07 -60.99
CA LEU A 5 -10.95 -26.14 -60.78
C LEU A 5 -10.74 -25.23 -59.56
N ARG A 6 -10.08 -25.71 -58.49
CA ARG A 6 -9.66 -24.86 -57.36
C ARG A 6 -8.67 -23.75 -57.77
N LYS A 7 -7.82 -24.00 -58.77
CA LYS A 7 -6.84 -23.03 -59.27
C LYS A 7 -7.44 -21.93 -60.17
N LEU A 8 -8.60 -22.15 -60.78
CA LEU A 8 -9.26 -21.16 -61.65
C LEU A 8 -10.36 -20.33 -60.96
N ILE A 9 -11.03 -20.88 -59.94
CA ILE A 9 -12.07 -20.16 -59.20
C ILE A 9 -11.45 -19.13 -58.23
N PHE A 10 -10.25 -19.40 -57.72
CA PHE A 10 -9.55 -18.55 -56.76
C PHE A 10 -9.15 -17.15 -57.29
N PRO A 11 -8.53 -16.99 -58.47
CA PRO A 11 -8.17 -15.67 -59.00
C PRO A 11 -9.38 -14.86 -59.45
N ALA A 12 -10.45 -15.52 -59.92
CA ALA A 12 -11.69 -14.84 -60.35
C ALA A 12 -12.52 -14.33 -59.17
N PHE A 13 -12.51 -15.02 -58.03
CA PHE A 13 -13.24 -14.63 -56.81
C PHE A 13 -12.56 -13.45 -56.09
N LEU A 14 -11.23 -13.41 -56.08
CA LEU A 14 -10.45 -12.29 -55.56
C LEU A 14 -10.54 -11.02 -56.43
N LEU A 15 -10.72 -11.15 -57.75
CA LEU A 15 -10.91 -10.02 -58.66
C LEU A 15 -12.24 -9.27 -58.42
N ILE A 16 -13.28 -10.00 -57.97
CA ILE A 16 -14.62 -9.43 -57.71
C ILE A 16 -14.64 -8.68 -56.36
N CYS A 17 -13.85 -9.13 -55.39
CA CYS A 17 -13.78 -8.50 -54.05
C CYS A 17 -13.22 -7.07 -54.07
N PHE A 18 -12.48 -6.70 -55.11
CA PHE A 18 -11.77 -5.41 -55.17
C PHE A 18 -12.24 -4.47 -56.29
N LEU A 19 -13.20 -4.87 -57.13
CA LEU A 19 -13.84 -3.92 -58.04
C LEU A 19 -14.55 -2.79 -57.27
N ASP A 20 -15.00 -3.04 -56.03
CA ASP A 20 -15.55 -2.00 -55.14
C ASP A 20 -14.48 -1.24 -54.31
N LEU A 21 -13.26 -1.77 -54.16
CA LEU A 21 -12.11 -1.06 -53.55
C LEU A 21 -11.31 -0.22 -54.56
N SER A 22 -11.47 -0.50 -55.85
CA SER A 22 -10.79 0.17 -56.98
C SER A 22 -11.20 1.62 -57.22
N GLY A 23 -12.09 2.17 -56.38
CA GLY A 23 -12.49 3.58 -56.47
C GLY A 23 -11.34 4.56 -56.20
N GLN A 24 -10.25 4.15 -55.52
CA GLN A 24 -9.20 5.08 -55.09
C GLN A 24 -7.80 4.49 -54.76
N THR A 25 -7.51 3.21 -55.00
CA THR A 25 -6.20 2.59 -54.64
C THR A 25 -5.33 2.25 -55.85
N ASP A 26 -4.01 2.37 -55.68
CA ASP A 26 -3.02 2.09 -56.73
C ASP A 26 -3.03 0.59 -57.09
N SER A 27 -3.21 0.28 -58.37
CA SER A 27 -3.30 -1.11 -58.89
C SER A 27 -2.13 -2.01 -58.46
N LEU A 28 -0.94 -1.43 -58.29
CA LEU A 28 0.27 -2.13 -57.86
C LEU A 28 0.23 -2.60 -56.39
N GLU A 29 -0.34 -1.80 -55.50
CA GLU A 29 -0.48 -2.12 -54.07
C GLU A 29 -1.46 -3.30 -53.90
N THR A 30 -2.53 -3.28 -54.69
CA THR A 30 -3.49 -4.38 -54.73
C THR A 30 -2.82 -5.68 -55.20
N GLU A 31 -2.01 -5.65 -56.25
CA GLU A 31 -1.27 -6.85 -56.71
C GLU A 31 -0.29 -7.38 -55.67
N LEU A 32 0.39 -6.51 -54.91
CA LEU A 32 1.31 -6.91 -53.84
C LEU A 32 0.59 -7.60 -52.68
N ILE A 33 -0.50 -7.00 -52.19
CA ILE A 33 -1.37 -7.58 -51.14
C ILE A 33 -1.86 -8.96 -51.59
N MET A 34 -2.32 -9.03 -52.83
CA MET A 34 -2.83 -10.25 -53.45
C MET A 34 -1.77 -11.34 -53.61
N GLY A 35 -0.54 -10.97 -53.98
CA GLY A 35 0.60 -11.87 -54.00
C GLY A 35 0.88 -12.44 -52.62
N ARG A 36 0.89 -11.57 -51.60
CA ARG A 36 1.17 -11.97 -50.21
C ARG A 36 0.11 -12.92 -49.65
N ILE A 37 -1.17 -12.66 -49.88
CA ILE A 37 -2.26 -13.56 -49.46
C ILE A 37 -2.11 -14.95 -50.11
N ARG A 38 -1.71 -15.01 -51.39
CA ARG A 38 -1.48 -16.31 -52.06
C ARG A 38 -0.36 -17.10 -51.42
N GLU A 39 0.78 -16.47 -51.12
CA GLU A 39 1.91 -17.11 -50.44
C GLU A 39 1.51 -17.70 -49.09
N ILE A 40 0.79 -16.92 -48.27
CA ILE A 40 0.29 -17.37 -46.95
C ILE A 40 -0.59 -18.60 -47.13
N LEU A 41 -1.49 -18.58 -48.11
CA LEU A 41 -2.40 -19.68 -48.38
C LEU A 41 -1.74 -20.91 -48.97
N GLU A 42 -0.67 -20.77 -49.76
CA GLU A 42 0.09 -21.93 -50.26
C GLU A 42 0.71 -22.70 -49.09
N VAL A 43 1.36 -21.98 -48.17
CA VAL A 43 1.94 -22.57 -46.95
C VAL A 43 0.85 -23.14 -46.02
N TYR A 44 -0.27 -22.42 -45.87
CA TYR A 44 -1.36 -22.82 -45.01
C TYR A 44 -2.10 -24.07 -45.53
N ASN A 45 -2.38 -24.14 -46.85
CA ASN A 45 -3.15 -25.23 -47.44
C ASN A 45 -2.39 -26.55 -47.56
N ASP A 46 -1.06 -26.52 -47.48
CA ASP A 46 -0.24 -27.73 -47.34
C ASP A 46 -0.45 -28.42 -45.98
N ARG A 47 -0.96 -27.69 -44.97
CA ARG A 47 -1.43 -28.26 -43.71
C ARG A 47 -2.88 -28.73 -43.92
N THR A 48 -3.20 -29.99 -43.62
CA THR A 48 -4.60 -30.45 -43.61
C THR A 48 -5.35 -29.79 -42.46
N VAL A 49 -5.87 -28.59 -42.69
CA VAL A 49 -6.69 -27.86 -41.71
C VAL A 49 -8.16 -28.20 -41.95
N TYR A 50 -8.75 -28.93 -41.01
CA TYR A 50 -10.20 -29.10 -40.96
C TYR A 50 -10.80 -27.85 -40.32
N VAL A 51 -11.63 -27.13 -41.06
CA VAL A 51 -12.37 -25.98 -40.54
C VAL A 51 -13.75 -26.46 -40.13
N ASP A 52 -13.99 -26.50 -38.81
CA ASP A 52 -15.31 -26.81 -38.28
C ASP A 52 -16.20 -25.56 -38.35
N THR A 53 -17.18 -25.56 -39.25
CA THR A 53 -18.16 -24.49 -39.38
C THR A 53 -19.49 -24.85 -38.72
N SER A 54 -19.55 -25.89 -37.88
CA SER A 54 -20.80 -26.31 -37.22
C SER A 54 -21.32 -25.26 -36.23
N GLU A 55 -20.44 -24.44 -35.67
CA GLU A 55 -20.78 -23.33 -34.78
C GLU A 55 -21.18 -22.05 -35.54
N TYR A 56 -21.15 -22.07 -36.87
CA TYR A 56 -21.51 -20.88 -37.65
C TYR A 56 -23.00 -20.60 -37.53
N VAL A 57 -23.30 -19.33 -37.30
CA VAL A 57 -24.67 -18.84 -37.21
C VAL A 57 -25.16 -18.46 -38.60
N HIS A 58 -26.45 -18.66 -38.83
CA HIS A 58 -27.09 -18.43 -40.13
C HIS A 58 -28.44 -17.74 -39.97
N GLY A 59 -28.90 -17.05 -41.02
CA GLY A 59 -30.29 -16.62 -41.14
C GLY A 59 -30.66 -15.29 -40.50
N PHE A 60 -29.70 -14.44 -40.13
CA PHE A 60 -29.95 -13.06 -39.69
C PHE A 60 -28.86 -12.09 -40.15
N GLU A 61 -29.18 -10.79 -40.13
CA GLU A 61 -28.26 -9.70 -40.48
C GLU A 61 -27.06 -9.69 -39.52
N GLY A 62 -25.83 -9.68 -40.06
CA GLY A 62 -24.59 -9.76 -39.28
C GLY A 62 -24.14 -11.19 -38.92
N ALA A 63 -24.80 -12.24 -39.44
CA ALA A 63 -24.34 -13.62 -39.25
C ALA A 63 -22.93 -13.86 -39.82
N ASP A 64 -22.60 -13.30 -40.99
CA ASP A 64 -21.26 -13.43 -41.59
C ASP A 64 -20.19 -12.69 -40.77
N ASP A 65 -20.54 -11.60 -40.08
CA ASP A 65 -19.64 -10.87 -39.17
C ASP A 65 -19.28 -11.68 -37.91
N ILE A 66 -20.29 -12.31 -37.28
CA ILE A 66 -20.07 -13.23 -36.15
C ILE A 66 -19.21 -14.42 -36.59
N ASN A 67 -19.54 -15.00 -37.73
CA ASN A 67 -18.77 -16.13 -38.26
C ASN A 67 -17.34 -15.73 -38.59
N LEU A 68 -17.09 -14.47 -38.98
CA LEU A 68 -15.76 -13.95 -39.24
C LEU A 68 -14.93 -13.89 -37.95
N GLN A 69 -15.50 -13.49 -36.82
CA GLN A 69 -14.81 -13.53 -35.53
C GLN A 69 -14.49 -14.98 -35.09
N THR A 70 -15.40 -15.93 -35.31
CA THR A 70 -15.14 -17.37 -35.07
C THR A 70 -14.08 -17.93 -36.01
N ALA A 71 -14.08 -17.53 -37.28
CA ALA A 71 -13.04 -17.91 -38.24
C ALA A 71 -11.67 -17.35 -37.83
N ALA A 72 -11.65 -16.12 -37.31
CA ALA A 72 -10.44 -15.47 -36.81
C ALA A 72 -9.85 -16.17 -35.59
N SER A 73 -10.67 -16.52 -34.58
CA SER A 73 -10.19 -17.22 -33.37
C SER A 73 -9.66 -18.62 -33.67
N THR A 74 -10.26 -19.32 -34.63
CA THR A 74 -9.83 -20.67 -35.04
C THR A 74 -8.62 -20.66 -35.97
N GLY A 75 -8.32 -19.52 -36.61
CA GLY A 75 -7.26 -19.40 -37.60
C GLY A 75 -7.65 -19.90 -38.99
N ALA A 76 -8.96 -19.95 -39.28
CA ALA A 76 -9.51 -20.46 -40.54
C ALA A 76 -9.33 -19.46 -41.70
N CYS A 77 -8.11 -19.34 -42.19
CA CYS A 77 -7.67 -18.35 -43.19
C CYS A 77 -8.55 -18.32 -44.46
N SER A 78 -8.90 -19.49 -44.99
CA SER A 78 -9.77 -19.59 -46.17
C SER A 78 -11.20 -19.11 -45.91
N GLU A 79 -11.72 -19.32 -44.69
CA GLU A 79 -13.06 -18.85 -44.33
C GLU A 79 -13.09 -17.36 -44.04
N ILE A 80 -12.03 -16.80 -43.43
CA ILE A 80 -11.87 -15.33 -43.27
C ILE A 80 -12.02 -14.64 -44.63
N ILE A 81 -11.27 -15.09 -45.63
CA ILE A 81 -11.33 -14.52 -46.99
C ILE A 81 -12.73 -14.70 -47.56
N ARG A 82 -13.30 -15.91 -47.49
CA ARG A 82 -14.64 -16.19 -48.02
C ARG A 82 -15.73 -15.31 -47.40
N LEU A 83 -15.68 -15.07 -46.09
CA LEU A 83 -16.68 -14.28 -45.37
C LEU A 83 -16.55 -12.79 -45.70
N VAL A 84 -15.33 -12.25 -45.73
CA VAL A 84 -15.08 -10.85 -46.15
C VAL A 84 -15.52 -10.65 -47.60
N SER A 85 -15.25 -11.62 -48.50
CA SER A 85 -15.74 -11.59 -49.89
C SER A 85 -17.27 -11.60 -50.01
N ARG A 86 -18.00 -12.08 -49.00
CA ARG A 86 -19.47 -12.07 -48.95
C ARG A 86 -20.03 -10.77 -48.36
N GLY A 87 -19.16 -9.85 -47.96
CA GLY A 87 -19.54 -8.55 -47.39
C GLY A 87 -19.48 -8.49 -45.86
N ALA A 88 -18.84 -9.46 -45.19
CA ALA A 88 -18.56 -9.33 -43.75
C ALA A 88 -17.60 -8.16 -43.48
N ASP A 89 -17.89 -7.34 -42.47
CA ASP A 89 -17.03 -6.22 -42.10
C ASP A 89 -15.80 -6.73 -41.33
N VAL A 90 -14.61 -6.55 -41.91
CA VAL A 90 -13.33 -6.94 -41.30
C VAL A 90 -13.05 -6.24 -39.95
N ASN A 91 -13.70 -5.10 -39.71
CA ASN A 91 -13.62 -4.32 -38.48
C ASN A 91 -14.88 -4.44 -37.61
N THR A 92 -15.73 -5.45 -37.85
CA THR A 92 -17.00 -5.62 -37.15
C THR A 92 -16.83 -5.75 -35.64
N HIS A 93 -17.75 -5.15 -34.90
CA HIS A 93 -17.98 -5.37 -33.47
C HIS A 93 -19.28 -6.12 -33.22
N PHE A 94 -19.89 -6.69 -34.27
CA PHE A 94 -21.22 -7.27 -34.19
C PHE A 94 -21.22 -8.53 -33.32
N GLY A 95 -22.13 -8.61 -32.36
CA GLY A 95 -22.32 -9.79 -31.49
C GLY A 95 -21.25 -10.05 -30.43
N PHE A 96 -20.15 -9.27 -30.39
CA PHE A 96 -18.99 -9.54 -29.54
C PHE A 96 -18.29 -8.27 -29.03
N ILE A 97 -17.40 -8.44 -28.06
CA ILE A 97 -16.69 -7.35 -27.37
C ILE A 97 -15.48 -6.80 -28.14
N ALA A 98 -15.04 -7.45 -29.23
CA ALA A 98 -13.80 -7.11 -29.93
C ALA A 98 -13.88 -7.38 -31.45
N THR A 99 -12.94 -6.84 -32.23
CA THR A 99 -12.89 -7.07 -33.69
C THR A 99 -12.35 -8.47 -34.03
N PRO A 100 -12.57 -9.00 -35.25
CA PRO A 100 -11.96 -10.25 -35.69
C PRO A 100 -10.44 -10.30 -35.43
N LEU A 101 -9.74 -9.18 -35.62
CA LEU A 101 -8.30 -9.07 -35.37
C LEU A 101 -7.93 -9.37 -33.91
N HIS A 102 -8.71 -8.89 -32.94
CA HIS A 102 -8.47 -9.21 -31.52
C HIS A 102 -8.61 -10.70 -31.24
N TYR A 103 -9.60 -11.36 -31.83
CA TYR A 103 -9.81 -12.81 -31.68
C TYR A 103 -8.65 -13.62 -32.26
N ALA A 104 -8.18 -13.26 -33.47
CA ALA A 104 -7.03 -13.92 -34.08
C ALA A 104 -5.75 -13.76 -33.23
N VAL A 105 -5.51 -12.55 -32.70
CA VAL A 105 -4.38 -12.27 -31.81
C VAL A 105 -4.51 -13.05 -30.50
N ASN A 106 -5.64 -12.95 -29.79
CA ASN A 106 -5.83 -13.66 -28.53
C ASN A 106 -5.63 -15.18 -28.66
N SER A 107 -5.99 -15.75 -29.82
CA SER A 107 -5.81 -17.17 -30.14
C SER A 107 -4.44 -17.54 -30.74
N GLY A 108 -3.53 -16.59 -30.90
CA GLY A 108 -2.17 -16.81 -31.37
C GLY A 108 -2.08 -17.24 -32.84
N LYS A 109 -3.06 -16.86 -33.67
CA LYS A 109 -3.20 -17.30 -35.07
C LYS A 109 -2.56 -16.30 -36.02
N TRP A 110 -1.23 -16.32 -36.12
CA TRP A 110 -0.50 -15.32 -36.93
C TRP A 110 -0.99 -15.25 -38.39
N GLU A 111 -1.18 -16.38 -39.06
CA GLU A 111 -1.61 -16.37 -40.47
C GLU A 111 -2.99 -15.68 -40.64
N ALA A 112 -3.88 -15.82 -39.66
CA ALA A 112 -5.15 -15.12 -39.63
C ALA A 112 -4.99 -13.62 -39.32
N VAL A 113 -4.10 -13.26 -38.39
CA VAL A 113 -3.75 -11.85 -38.09
C VAL A 113 -3.24 -11.16 -39.36
N GLU A 114 -2.29 -11.78 -40.07
CA GLU A 114 -1.70 -11.22 -41.30
C GLU A 114 -2.75 -11.05 -42.40
N ILE A 115 -3.60 -12.06 -42.63
CA ILE A 115 -4.69 -11.97 -43.61
C ILE A 115 -5.68 -10.87 -43.26
N LEU A 116 -6.09 -10.75 -41.99
CA LEU A 116 -7.03 -9.71 -41.57
C LEU A 116 -6.46 -8.30 -41.80
N LEU A 117 -5.18 -8.08 -41.48
CA LEU A 117 -4.48 -6.81 -41.73
C LEU A 117 -4.40 -6.50 -43.23
N LEU A 118 -4.05 -7.50 -44.06
CA LEU A 118 -4.03 -7.38 -45.53
C LEU A 118 -5.42 -7.11 -46.13
N LEU A 119 -6.50 -7.54 -45.45
CA LEU A 119 -7.89 -7.27 -45.82
C LEU A 119 -8.42 -5.94 -45.24
N GLY A 120 -7.57 -5.11 -44.62
CA GLY A 120 -7.95 -3.78 -44.13
C GLY A 120 -8.47 -3.75 -42.69
N ALA A 121 -8.17 -4.77 -41.87
CA ALA A 121 -8.36 -4.67 -40.42
C ALA A 121 -7.51 -3.52 -39.86
N LYS A 122 -8.11 -2.70 -39.01
CA LYS A 122 -7.44 -1.58 -38.37
C LYS A 122 -6.55 -2.10 -37.24
N PRO A 123 -5.22 -1.93 -37.30
CA PRO A 123 -4.29 -2.47 -36.30
C PRO A 123 -4.47 -1.82 -34.91
N ASP A 124 -5.06 -0.62 -34.87
CA ASP A 124 -5.34 0.16 -33.66
C ASP A 124 -6.83 0.15 -33.23
N ALA A 125 -7.64 -0.74 -33.79
CA ALA A 125 -9.03 -0.89 -33.34
C ALA A 125 -9.08 -1.16 -31.83
N LYS A 126 -10.07 -0.61 -31.12
CA LYS A 126 -10.20 -0.80 -29.67
C LYS A 126 -11.38 -1.70 -29.33
N ASP A 127 -11.16 -2.69 -28.48
CA ASP A 127 -12.23 -3.52 -27.91
C ASP A 127 -13.09 -2.76 -26.87
N THR A 128 -14.06 -3.45 -26.25
CA THR A 128 -14.90 -2.87 -25.19
C THR A 128 -14.16 -2.55 -23.89
N TYR A 129 -12.88 -2.87 -23.74
CA TYR A 129 -12.04 -2.47 -22.61
C TYR A 129 -11.02 -1.38 -23.03
N GLY A 130 -11.00 -1.02 -24.31
CA GLY A 130 -10.07 -0.07 -24.89
C GLY A 130 -8.75 -0.70 -25.33
N ASN A 131 -8.57 -2.01 -25.18
CA ASN A 131 -7.36 -2.69 -25.62
C ASN A 131 -7.25 -2.61 -27.13
N THR A 132 -6.04 -2.38 -27.63
CA THR A 132 -5.69 -2.61 -29.04
C THR A 132 -5.27 -4.06 -29.24
N PRO A 133 -5.25 -4.57 -30.49
CA PRO A 133 -4.63 -5.85 -30.81
C PRO A 133 -3.21 -6.00 -30.26
N LEU A 134 -2.41 -4.94 -30.26
CA LEU A 134 -1.06 -4.96 -29.68
C LEU A 134 -1.09 -5.19 -28.16
N ILE A 135 -1.98 -4.52 -27.42
CA ILE A 135 -2.16 -4.78 -25.98
C ILE A 135 -2.58 -6.24 -25.73
N VAL A 136 -3.49 -6.78 -26.54
CA VAL A 136 -3.90 -8.19 -26.44
C VAL A 136 -2.71 -9.13 -26.68
N ALA A 137 -1.88 -8.87 -27.69
CA ALA A 137 -0.68 -9.67 -27.97
C ALA A 137 0.33 -9.63 -26.81
N VAL A 138 0.52 -8.45 -26.20
CA VAL A 138 1.39 -8.28 -25.02
C VAL A 138 0.87 -9.08 -23.82
N ARG A 139 -0.43 -8.98 -23.53
CA ARG A 139 -1.09 -9.70 -22.43
C ARG A 139 -1.07 -11.21 -22.60
N ALA A 140 -1.12 -11.67 -23.86
CA ALA A 140 -1.05 -13.09 -24.21
C ALA A 140 0.39 -13.63 -24.31
N ASP A 141 1.42 -12.80 -24.04
CA ASP A 141 2.84 -13.13 -24.19
C ASP A 141 3.21 -13.65 -25.59
N GLN A 142 2.71 -12.96 -26.62
CA GLN A 142 2.92 -13.33 -28.03
C GLN A 142 3.87 -12.34 -28.71
N GLN A 143 5.16 -12.41 -28.36
CA GLN A 143 6.18 -11.48 -28.85
C GLN A 143 6.23 -11.39 -30.39
N ASP A 144 6.18 -12.52 -31.08
CA ASP A 144 6.21 -12.56 -32.55
C ASP A 144 5.02 -11.80 -33.17
N ILE A 145 3.81 -11.99 -32.62
CA ILE A 145 2.60 -11.35 -33.12
C ILE A 145 2.62 -9.85 -32.79
N ALA A 146 3.09 -9.48 -31.60
CA ALA A 146 3.25 -8.09 -31.19
C ALA A 146 4.23 -7.33 -32.11
N GLU A 147 5.42 -7.90 -32.37
CA GLU A 147 6.41 -7.30 -33.27
C GLU A 147 5.81 -7.09 -34.67
N LYS A 148 5.14 -8.11 -35.19
CA LYS A 148 4.56 -8.02 -36.53
C LYS A 148 3.41 -7.00 -36.59
N LEU A 149 2.56 -6.91 -35.57
CA LEU A 149 1.53 -5.85 -35.48
C LEU A 149 2.17 -4.45 -35.58
N ILE A 150 3.28 -4.22 -34.88
CA ILE A 150 4.03 -2.95 -34.96
C ILE A 150 4.53 -2.70 -36.39
N ARG A 151 5.09 -3.71 -37.06
CA ARG A 151 5.52 -3.62 -38.46
C ARG A 151 4.37 -3.37 -39.45
N TYR A 152 3.15 -3.79 -39.11
CA TYR A 152 1.92 -3.49 -39.84
C TYR A 152 1.26 -2.16 -39.43
N GLY A 153 1.96 -1.34 -38.63
CA GLY A 153 1.54 0.02 -38.29
C GLY A 153 0.67 0.14 -37.05
N ALA A 154 0.61 -0.88 -36.18
CA ALA A 154 0.01 -0.73 -34.86
C ALA A 154 0.79 0.29 -34.03
N SER A 155 0.08 1.22 -33.40
CA SER A 155 0.74 2.23 -32.58
C SER A 155 1.20 1.65 -31.23
N ILE A 156 2.48 1.82 -30.94
CA ILE A 156 3.12 1.31 -29.72
C ILE A 156 2.73 2.07 -28.44
N ASN A 157 2.12 3.25 -28.58
CA ASN A 157 1.73 4.12 -27.47
C ASN A 157 0.22 4.10 -27.17
N ASN A 158 -0.58 3.42 -27.99
CA ASN A 158 -2.04 3.43 -27.84
C ASN A 158 -2.43 2.70 -26.55
N ALA A 159 -2.99 3.45 -25.61
CA ALA A 159 -3.37 2.93 -24.31
C ALA A 159 -4.83 2.44 -24.25
N ASP A 160 -5.08 1.54 -23.30
CA ASP A 160 -6.42 1.07 -22.96
C ASP A 160 -7.26 2.13 -22.21
N ARG A 161 -8.44 1.75 -21.71
CA ARG A 161 -9.28 2.66 -20.91
C ARG A 161 -8.65 3.09 -19.60
N GLN A 162 -7.72 2.32 -19.04
CA GLN A 162 -6.95 2.67 -17.84
C GLN A 162 -5.74 3.56 -18.16
N ARG A 163 -5.61 4.00 -19.42
CA ARG A 163 -4.43 4.71 -19.92
C ARG A 163 -3.15 3.88 -19.81
N SER A 164 -3.26 2.55 -19.64
CA SER A 164 -2.13 1.64 -19.63
C SER A 164 -1.73 1.32 -21.08
N SER A 165 -0.50 1.68 -21.44
CA SER A 165 0.09 1.40 -22.75
C SER A 165 0.61 -0.04 -22.84
N PRO A 166 0.96 -0.55 -24.04
CA PRO A 166 1.64 -1.84 -24.19
C PRO A 166 2.83 -2.02 -23.24
N LEU A 167 3.63 -0.97 -23.04
CA LEU A 167 4.80 -0.97 -22.14
C LEU A 167 4.42 -1.12 -20.65
N HIS A 168 3.27 -0.56 -20.23
CA HIS A 168 2.74 -0.82 -18.88
C HIS A 168 2.36 -2.29 -18.71
N HIS A 169 1.62 -2.85 -19.68
CA HIS A 169 1.20 -4.25 -19.62
C HIS A 169 2.42 -5.19 -19.61
N SER A 170 3.40 -5.00 -20.50
CA SER A 170 4.61 -5.87 -20.52
C SER A 170 5.36 -5.84 -19.19
N THR A 171 5.42 -4.68 -18.54
CA THR A 171 6.04 -4.52 -17.22
C THR A 171 5.25 -5.23 -16.12
N VAL A 172 3.91 -5.07 -16.09
CA VAL A 172 3.03 -5.72 -15.09
C VAL A 172 3.11 -7.25 -15.18
N PHE A 173 3.19 -7.80 -16.39
CA PHE A 173 3.32 -9.25 -16.61
C PHE A 173 4.76 -9.77 -16.46
N GLN A 174 5.70 -8.93 -15.99
CA GLN A 174 7.11 -9.28 -15.79
C GLN A 174 7.78 -9.83 -17.07
N ASN A 175 7.38 -9.34 -18.24
CA ASN A 175 7.88 -9.86 -19.51
C ASN A 175 9.05 -9.01 -20.01
N PHE A 176 10.27 -9.44 -19.67
CA PHE A 176 11.50 -8.73 -20.06
C PHE A 176 11.63 -8.63 -21.59
N SER A 177 11.51 -9.76 -22.32
CA SER A 177 11.72 -9.80 -23.78
C SER A 177 10.69 -8.94 -24.53
N MET A 178 9.43 -8.93 -24.10
CA MET A 178 8.41 -8.05 -24.68
C MET A 178 8.70 -6.59 -24.36
N THR A 179 9.14 -6.27 -23.13
CA THR A 179 9.50 -4.91 -22.74
C THR A 179 10.68 -4.39 -23.55
N ASP A 180 11.73 -5.20 -23.71
CA ASP A 180 12.90 -4.91 -24.54
C ASP A 180 12.51 -4.68 -26.01
N MET A 181 11.66 -5.55 -26.58
CA MET A 181 11.14 -5.38 -27.93
C MET A 181 10.38 -4.07 -28.09
N LEU A 182 9.50 -3.73 -27.14
CA LEU A 182 8.74 -2.48 -27.21
C LEU A 182 9.66 -1.25 -27.15
N LEU A 183 10.68 -1.27 -26.29
CA LEU A 183 11.68 -0.20 -26.19
C LEU A 183 12.56 -0.10 -27.44
N TYR A 184 12.92 -1.23 -28.05
CA TYR A 184 13.63 -1.28 -29.33
C TYR A 184 12.86 -0.61 -30.47
N TYR A 185 11.52 -0.66 -30.45
CA TYR A 185 10.65 0.07 -31.37
C TYR A 185 10.26 1.47 -30.88
N ASP A 186 11.13 2.10 -30.07
CA ASP A 186 11.00 3.47 -29.57
C ASP A 186 9.70 3.73 -28.77
N SER A 187 9.22 2.73 -28.01
CA SER A 187 8.10 2.97 -27.09
C SER A 187 8.49 4.04 -26.06
N PRO A 188 7.69 5.11 -25.88
CA PRO A 188 8.00 6.15 -24.90
C PRO A 188 7.99 5.58 -23.47
N THR A 189 9.02 5.88 -22.70
CA THR A 189 9.12 5.49 -21.28
C THR A 189 8.26 6.34 -20.36
N GLU A 190 8.03 7.60 -20.72
CA GLU A 190 7.22 8.57 -19.95
C GLU A 190 5.72 8.53 -20.32
N LEU A 191 5.14 7.33 -20.24
CA LEU A 191 3.69 7.09 -20.38
C LEU A 191 3.07 6.99 -19.00
N PHE A 192 1.85 7.52 -18.82
CA PHE A 192 1.19 7.57 -17.52
C PHE A 192 -0.18 6.88 -17.55
N ASP A 193 -0.37 5.91 -16.66
CA ASP A 193 -1.67 5.26 -16.39
C ASP A 193 -2.65 6.22 -15.66
N MET A 194 -3.84 5.73 -15.29
CA MET A 194 -4.83 6.53 -14.55
C MET A 194 -4.35 7.04 -13.19
N GLU A 195 -3.46 6.33 -12.50
CA GLU A 195 -2.86 6.73 -11.22
C GLU A 195 -1.65 7.65 -11.42
N GLY A 196 -1.22 7.85 -12.66
CA GLY A 196 0.01 8.55 -12.99
C GLY A 196 1.27 7.72 -12.77
N ASN A 197 1.19 6.39 -12.67
CA ASN A 197 2.41 5.58 -12.67
C ASN A 197 2.98 5.52 -14.08
N THR A 198 4.31 5.55 -14.17
CA THR A 198 5.07 5.15 -15.35
C THR A 198 5.31 3.64 -15.36
N PRO A 199 5.69 3.02 -16.49
CA PRO A 199 6.16 1.64 -16.51
C PRO A 199 7.29 1.40 -15.50
N LEU A 200 8.23 2.34 -15.37
CA LEU A 200 9.30 2.27 -14.37
C LEU A 200 8.75 2.20 -12.94
N MET A 201 7.78 3.06 -12.61
CA MET A 201 7.13 3.04 -11.30
C MET A 201 6.47 1.68 -11.01
N LEU A 202 5.80 1.07 -12.00
CA LEU A 202 5.22 -0.26 -11.84
C LEU A 202 6.30 -1.31 -11.61
N GLY A 203 7.35 -1.34 -12.43
CA GLY A 203 8.48 -2.27 -12.27
C GLY A 203 9.12 -2.17 -10.88
N VAL A 204 9.31 -0.95 -10.38
CA VAL A 204 9.84 -0.69 -9.04
C VAL A 204 8.94 -1.26 -7.95
N CYS A 205 7.65 -0.99 -8.01
CA CYS A 205 6.74 -1.43 -6.97
C CYS A 205 6.43 -2.94 -6.98
N PHE A 206 6.62 -3.61 -8.12
CA PHE A 206 6.58 -5.06 -8.18
C PHE A 206 7.94 -5.71 -7.84
N GLY A 207 9.01 -4.92 -7.68
CA GLY A 207 10.35 -5.42 -7.39
C GLY A 207 11.02 -6.09 -8.61
N TYR A 208 10.71 -5.66 -9.82
CA TYR A 208 11.26 -6.22 -11.06
C TYR A 208 12.54 -5.47 -11.46
N HIS A 209 13.67 -5.81 -10.79
CA HIS A 209 14.96 -5.14 -10.96
C HIS A 209 15.44 -5.08 -12.41
N GLU A 210 15.37 -6.21 -13.13
CA GLU A 210 15.85 -6.30 -14.52
C GLU A 210 15.05 -5.40 -15.48
N ILE A 211 13.73 -5.34 -15.30
CA ILE A 211 12.86 -4.48 -16.12
C ILE A 211 13.07 -3.00 -15.74
N ALA A 212 13.21 -2.69 -14.45
CA ALA A 212 13.48 -1.32 -14.01
C ALA A 212 14.82 -0.82 -14.56
N ASP A 213 15.88 -1.64 -14.50
CA ASP A 213 17.19 -1.32 -15.07
C ASP A 213 17.11 -1.12 -16.60
N LEU A 214 16.42 -2.02 -17.32
CA LEU A 214 16.19 -1.87 -18.77
C LEU A 214 15.47 -0.55 -19.12
N LEU A 215 14.42 -0.20 -18.38
CA LEU A 215 13.67 1.05 -18.59
C LEU A 215 14.54 2.28 -18.35
N LEU A 216 15.37 2.27 -17.31
CA LEU A 216 16.31 3.36 -17.00
C LEU A 216 17.39 3.50 -18.08
N GLN A 217 17.97 2.38 -18.54
CA GLN A 217 18.92 2.35 -19.66
C GLN A 217 18.29 2.87 -20.96
N SER A 218 16.98 2.71 -21.12
CA SER A 218 16.19 3.22 -22.24
C SER A 218 15.69 4.66 -22.03
N GLY A 219 16.17 5.36 -20.99
CA GLY A 219 15.91 6.77 -20.77
C GLY A 219 14.64 7.11 -19.98
N ALA A 220 14.07 6.15 -19.23
CA ALA A 220 13.04 6.47 -18.23
C ALA A 220 13.58 7.43 -17.17
N ASP A 221 12.79 8.44 -16.78
CA ASP A 221 13.18 9.37 -15.72
C ASP A 221 13.03 8.69 -14.33
N PRO A 222 14.13 8.48 -13.57
CA PRO A 222 14.06 7.91 -12.24
C PRO A 222 13.32 8.80 -11.22
N ASN A 223 12.98 10.04 -11.60
CA ASN A 223 12.24 11.00 -10.79
C ASN A 223 10.77 11.16 -11.19
N ALA A 224 10.29 10.44 -12.20
CA ALA A 224 8.92 10.52 -12.67
C ALA A 224 7.94 10.14 -11.55
N ALA A 225 7.24 11.15 -11.02
CA ALA A 225 6.37 11.00 -9.86
C ALA A 225 4.94 10.67 -10.27
N ASP A 226 4.26 9.85 -9.46
CA ASP A 226 2.83 9.54 -9.66
C ASP A 226 1.91 10.73 -9.33
N SER A 227 0.59 10.56 -9.50
CA SER A 227 -0.40 11.61 -9.20
C SER A 227 -0.37 12.13 -7.75
N ARG A 228 0.27 11.40 -6.82
CA ARG A 228 0.44 11.80 -5.42
C ARG A 228 1.84 12.35 -5.14
N GLY A 229 2.66 12.55 -6.16
CA GLY A 229 4.05 12.99 -6.04
C GLY A 229 4.98 11.89 -5.55
N PHE A 230 4.55 10.62 -5.57
CA PHE A 230 5.41 9.52 -5.13
C PHE A 230 6.42 9.20 -6.23
N THR A 231 7.72 9.27 -5.93
CA THR A 231 8.79 8.92 -6.88
C THR A 231 9.13 7.43 -6.81
N PRO A 232 9.77 6.85 -7.84
CA PRO A 232 10.18 5.45 -7.81
C PRO A 232 11.07 5.13 -6.59
N LEU A 233 11.99 6.04 -6.25
CA LEU A 233 12.85 5.87 -5.08
C LEU A 233 12.07 5.84 -3.76
N MET A 234 10.99 6.63 -3.62
CA MET A 234 10.12 6.58 -2.44
C MET A 234 9.42 5.22 -2.30
N ALA A 235 9.01 4.61 -3.42
CA ALA A 235 8.41 3.27 -3.42
C ALA A 235 9.41 2.20 -3.00
N ALA A 236 10.58 2.16 -3.65
CA ALA A 236 11.64 1.24 -3.26
C ALA A 236 12.05 1.41 -1.78
N SER A 237 12.10 2.65 -1.29
CA SER A 237 12.43 2.96 0.11
C SER A 237 11.36 2.48 1.10
N GLN A 238 10.08 2.61 0.74
CA GLN A 238 8.97 2.12 1.57
C GLN A 238 8.92 0.59 1.66
N ASP A 239 9.28 -0.10 0.57
CA ASP A 239 9.30 -1.56 0.52
C ASP A 239 10.60 -2.17 1.06
N GLY A 240 11.65 -1.35 1.24
CA GLY A 240 12.94 -1.78 1.79
C GLY A 240 13.87 -2.42 0.76
N ASP A 241 13.55 -2.28 -0.52
CA ASP A 241 14.29 -2.89 -1.62
C ASP A 241 15.57 -2.10 -1.93
N THR A 242 16.59 -2.32 -1.11
CA THR A 242 17.88 -1.62 -1.24
C THR A 242 18.58 -1.87 -2.58
N LEU A 243 18.32 -3.00 -3.25
CA LEU A 243 18.85 -3.27 -4.58
C LEU A 243 18.20 -2.34 -5.61
N MET A 244 16.86 -2.26 -5.60
CA MET A 244 16.14 -1.32 -6.45
C MET A 244 16.52 0.15 -6.16
N MET A 245 16.69 0.50 -4.88
CA MET A 245 17.17 1.83 -4.49
C MET A 245 18.56 2.13 -5.06
N SER A 246 19.45 1.14 -5.11
CA SER A 246 20.78 1.31 -5.71
C SER A 246 20.71 1.56 -7.21
N ILE A 247 19.92 0.78 -7.94
CA ILE A 247 19.69 0.95 -9.39
C ILE A 247 19.15 2.36 -9.68
N LEU A 248 18.13 2.79 -8.92
CA LEU A 248 17.53 4.12 -9.08
C LEU A 248 18.51 5.25 -8.72
N ALA A 249 19.30 5.09 -7.66
CA ALA A 249 20.30 6.08 -7.27
C ALA A 249 21.41 6.23 -8.31
N GLU A 250 21.88 5.12 -8.89
CA GLU A 250 22.86 5.11 -9.99
C GLU A 250 22.31 5.80 -11.25
N ALA A 251 21.01 5.65 -11.52
CA ALA A 251 20.33 6.35 -12.60
C ALA A 251 20.07 7.84 -12.33
N GLY A 252 20.35 8.36 -11.13
CA GLY A 252 20.19 9.77 -10.79
C GLY A 252 18.86 10.13 -10.11
N ALA A 253 18.23 9.19 -9.41
CA ALA A 253 17.07 9.48 -8.56
C ALA A 253 17.40 10.53 -7.48
N ASN A 254 16.51 11.49 -7.29
CA ASN A 254 16.60 12.51 -6.27
C ASN A 254 16.14 11.97 -4.93
N LEU A 255 17.09 11.73 -4.03
CA LEU A 255 16.87 11.28 -2.66
C LEU A 255 15.92 12.22 -1.87
N TYR A 256 15.91 13.51 -2.18
CA TYR A 256 15.21 14.54 -1.41
C TYR A 256 13.94 15.06 -2.07
N ALA A 257 13.43 14.39 -3.12
CA ALA A 257 12.14 14.73 -3.68
C ALA A 257 11.06 14.61 -2.60
N LEU A 258 10.06 15.50 -2.63
CA LEU A 258 8.93 15.48 -1.70
C LEU A 258 7.66 15.10 -2.45
N ASN A 259 6.89 14.19 -1.88
CA ASN A 259 5.54 13.90 -2.38
C ASN A 259 4.54 14.97 -1.93
N ASN A 260 3.27 14.81 -2.31
CA ASN A 260 2.21 15.77 -1.98
C ASN A 260 1.93 15.89 -0.46
N ASP A 261 2.33 14.90 0.33
CA ASP A 261 2.25 14.92 1.80
C ASP A 261 3.50 15.58 2.45
N GLY A 262 4.46 16.03 1.64
CA GLY A 262 5.72 16.60 2.09
C GLY A 262 6.71 15.57 2.64
N ILE A 263 6.58 14.30 2.25
CA ILE A 263 7.40 13.18 2.72
C ILE A 263 8.43 12.84 1.63
N ASP A 264 9.69 12.66 2.03
CA ASP A 264 10.80 12.23 1.18
C ASP A 264 11.03 10.71 1.23
N ALA A 265 12.04 10.21 0.49
CA ALA A 265 12.40 8.80 0.49
C ALA A 265 12.75 8.27 1.89
N LEU A 266 13.39 9.08 2.75
CA LEU A 266 13.78 8.69 4.10
C LEU A 266 12.54 8.58 5.02
N GLY A 267 11.59 9.51 4.90
CA GLY A 267 10.29 9.43 5.55
C GLY A 267 9.48 8.21 5.08
N CYS A 268 9.55 7.86 3.80
CA CYS A 268 8.95 6.62 3.28
C CYS A 268 9.57 5.36 3.88
N ALA A 269 10.91 5.30 4.01
CA ALA A 269 11.60 4.20 4.69
C ALA A 269 11.18 4.07 6.17
N VAL A 270 11.01 5.20 6.87
CA VAL A 270 10.48 5.21 8.25
C VAL A 270 9.05 4.67 8.32
N ILE A 271 8.17 5.09 7.41
CA ILE A 271 6.76 4.65 7.38
C ILE A 271 6.66 3.16 7.06
N GLY A 272 7.56 2.65 6.21
CA GLY A 272 7.68 1.23 5.90
C GLY A 272 8.39 0.41 6.99
N SER A 273 8.90 1.05 8.06
CA SER A 273 9.75 0.42 9.08
C SER A 273 11.01 -0.25 8.50
N GLN A 274 11.54 0.29 7.40
CA GLN A 274 12.66 -0.28 6.62
C GLN A 274 13.98 0.32 7.07
N LYS A 275 14.65 -0.37 8.02
CA LYS A 275 15.90 0.11 8.60
C LYS A 275 17.03 0.15 7.55
N GLU A 276 17.14 -0.87 6.72
CA GLU A 276 18.19 -1.01 5.71
C GLU A 276 18.06 0.06 4.62
N ALA A 277 16.84 0.39 4.20
CA ALA A 277 16.56 1.51 3.29
C ALA A 277 16.91 2.86 3.93
N ALA A 278 16.55 3.08 5.20
CA ALA A 278 16.94 4.29 5.91
C ALA A 278 18.47 4.41 6.02
N GLU A 279 19.18 3.31 6.29
CA GLU A 279 20.63 3.27 6.33
C GLU A 279 21.26 3.55 4.96
N PHE A 280 20.71 2.97 3.89
CA PHE A 280 21.13 3.27 2.53
C PHE A 280 21.03 4.77 2.23
N LEU A 281 19.87 5.38 2.49
CA LEU A 281 19.62 6.80 2.22
C LEU A 281 20.51 7.74 3.04
N LEU A 282 20.76 7.39 4.31
CA LEU A 282 21.62 8.17 5.20
C LEU A 282 23.11 8.05 4.82
N ARG A 283 23.54 6.93 4.22
CA ARG A 283 24.91 6.76 3.70
C ARG A 283 25.12 7.50 2.38
N HIS A 284 24.10 7.57 1.53
CA HIS A 284 24.19 8.20 0.21
C HIS A 284 23.78 9.69 0.21
N GLY A 285 23.32 10.23 1.34
CA GLY A 285 22.84 11.60 1.42
C GLY A 285 23.05 12.26 2.79
N ASN A 286 23.24 13.58 2.80
CA ASN A 286 23.54 14.36 4.02
C ASN A 286 22.62 15.58 4.23
N ARG A 287 21.59 15.78 3.40
CA ARG A 287 20.67 16.94 3.45
C ARG A 287 19.25 16.59 3.92
N TRP A 288 19.13 15.71 4.90
CA TRP A 288 17.83 15.25 5.43
C TRP A 288 17.21 16.21 6.45
N ASP A 289 17.77 17.41 6.60
CA ASP A 289 17.27 18.49 7.45
C ASP A 289 16.31 19.45 6.73
N HIS A 290 16.12 19.29 5.41
CA HIS A 290 15.29 20.16 4.57
C HIS A 290 13.80 20.14 4.95
N THR A 291 13.30 19.08 5.57
CA THR A 291 11.92 18.94 6.06
C THR A 291 11.79 19.24 7.56
N ASN A 292 12.86 19.71 8.23
CA ASN A 292 12.86 19.95 9.68
C ASN A 292 11.67 20.81 10.13
N GLY A 293 10.94 20.31 11.11
CA GLY A 293 9.80 21.04 11.67
C GLY A 293 8.48 20.85 10.90
N THR A 294 8.49 20.26 9.70
CA THR A 294 7.27 19.92 8.94
C THR A 294 6.65 18.59 9.41
N ILE A 295 5.57 18.15 8.75
CA ILE A 295 4.98 16.82 8.96
C ILE A 295 5.89 15.71 8.40
N GLY A 296 6.63 16.00 7.33
CA GLY A 296 7.52 15.05 6.67
C GLY A 296 8.91 14.91 7.29
N ASP A 297 9.19 15.60 8.39
CA ASP A 297 10.43 15.46 9.16
C ASP A 297 10.66 13.98 9.56
N PRO A 298 11.69 13.31 9.03
CA PRO A 298 11.90 11.87 9.23
C PRO A 298 12.08 11.49 10.70
N VAL A 299 12.65 12.38 11.52
CA VAL A 299 12.83 12.14 12.96
C VAL A 299 11.50 12.25 13.70
N LYS A 300 10.64 13.20 13.32
CA LYS A 300 9.27 13.26 13.88
C LYS A 300 8.45 12.05 13.45
N LEU A 301 8.53 11.65 12.19
CA LEU A 301 7.86 10.45 11.68
C LEU A 301 8.31 9.21 12.44
N ALA A 302 9.61 9.04 12.68
CA ALA A 302 10.12 7.86 13.36
C ALA A 302 9.71 7.83 14.85
N ASN A 303 9.61 8.99 15.52
CA ASN A 303 9.01 9.11 16.85
C ASN A 303 7.50 8.78 16.84
N ALA A 304 6.77 9.24 15.82
CA ALA A 304 5.34 8.99 15.70
C ALA A 304 5.03 7.51 15.41
N CYS A 305 5.84 6.85 14.58
CA CYS A 305 5.73 5.41 14.28
C CYS A 305 6.28 4.50 15.40
N GLY A 306 7.14 5.03 16.28
CA GLY A 306 7.77 4.25 17.35
C GLY A 306 9.01 3.47 16.91
N GLU A 307 9.66 3.89 15.81
CA GLU A 307 10.80 3.22 15.19
C GLU A 307 12.12 3.55 15.88
N SER A 308 12.32 2.99 17.09
CA SER A 308 13.49 3.28 17.93
C SER A 308 14.84 2.98 17.28
N HIS A 309 14.91 1.94 16.45
CA HIS A 309 16.13 1.56 15.74
C HIS A 309 16.50 2.57 14.66
N ILE A 310 15.53 3.01 13.86
CA ILE A 310 15.72 4.01 12.80
C ILE A 310 16.02 5.38 13.41
N LEU A 311 15.34 5.75 14.52
CA LEU A 311 15.66 6.95 15.28
C LEU A 311 17.11 6.97 15.77
N LYS A 312 17.61 5.85 16.29
CA LYS A 312 19.00 5.76 16.73
C LYS A 312 19.95 5.97 15.56
N LEU A 313 19.70 5.31 14.44
CA LEU A 313 20.48 5.44 13.20
C LEU A 313 20.52 6.90 12.70
N MET A 314 19.38 7.58 12.66
CA MET A 314 19.28 9.00 12.28
C MET A 314 20.08 9.90 13.23
N ASN A 315 19.96 9.69 14.53
CA ASN A 315 20.73 10.44 15.53
C ASN A 315 22.24 10.24 15.37
N ASP A 316 22.67 9.00 15.08
CA ASP A 316 24.07 8.65 14.84
C ASP A 316 24.61 9.34 13.57
N HIS A 317 23.74 9.64 12.59
CA HIS A 317 24.06 10.40 11.37
C HIS A 317 23.79 11.91 11.50
N GLY A 318 23.59 12.42 12.72
CA GLY A 318 23.52 13.85 13.01
C GLY A 318 22.14 14.50 12.89
N LEU A 319 21.09 13.74 12.55
CA LEU A 319 19.71 14.24 12.53
C LEU A 319 19.14 14.26 13.94
N LYS A 320 19.29 15.41 14.61
CA LYS A 320 18.82 15.61 15.98
C LYS A 320 17.45 16.27 15.99
N SER A 321 16.46 15.59 16.57
CA SER A 321 15.19 16.22 16.93
C SER A 321 15.34 17.07 18.19
N LYS A 322 14.73 18.27 18.20
CA LYS A 322 14.35 18.92 19.46
C LYS A 322 13.32 18.01 20.11
N ARG A 323 13.68 17.33 21.21
CA ARG A 323 12.78 16.45 21.98
C ARG A 323 11.42 17.14 22.20
N VAL A 324 10.39 16.63 21.56
CA VAL A 324 8.99 16.97 21.84
C VAL A 324 8.41 15.76 22.57
N PHE A 325 8.03 15.95 23.84
CA PHE A 325 7.32 14.91 24.61
C PHE A 325 5.96 14.67 23.96
N ASN A 326 5.76 13.49 23.37
CA ASN A 326 4.49 13.10 22.74
C ASN A 326 3.69 12.19 23.67
N PHE A 327 2.88 12.84 24.49
CA PHE A 327 1.93 12.24 25.41
C PHE A 327 0.73 11.63 24.66
N ASN A 328 0.90 10.40 24.16
CA ASN A 328 -0.05 9.78 23.22
C ASN A 328 -1.03 8.78 23.87
N GLN A 329 -0.88 8.51 25.17
CA GLN A 329 -1.77 7.65 25.93
C GLN A 329 -2.31 8.39 27.15
N LEU A 330 -3.63 8.43 27.27
CA LEU A 330 -4.37 8.97 28.41
C LEU A 330 -5.01 7.81 29.17
N SER A 331 -4.81 7.76 30.47
CA SER A 331 -5.26 6.65 31.31
C SER A 331 -6.06 7.16 32.49
N PHE A 332 -7.24 6.58 32.70
CA PHE A 332 -8.10 6.86 33.85
C PHE A 332 -8.05 5.68 34.81
N SER A 333 -7.66 5.93 36.05
CA SER A 333 -7.61 4.90 37.08
C SER A 333 -8.60 5.22 38.19
N ALA A 334 -9.28 4.20 38.69
CA ALA A 334 -10.04 4.24 39.93
C ALA A 334 -9.47 3.20 40.89
N GLY A 335 -9.29 3.54 42.16
CA GLY A 335 -8.66 2.61 43.09
C GLY A 335 -8.89 2.93 44.55
N VAL A 336 -8.44 2.00 45.38
CA VAL A 336 -8.54 2.06 46.83
C VAL A 336 -7.17 1.87 47.44
N TRP A 337 -6.91 2.59 48.51
CA TRP A 337 -5.74 2.44 49.37
C TRP A 337 -6.27 2.01 50.73
N TYR A 338 -5.73 0.93 51.28
CA TYR A 338 -6.22 0.44 52.56
C TYR A 338 -5.10 -0.09 53.45
N THR A 339 -5.33 0.08 54.75
CA THR A 339 -4.65 -0.59 55.85
C THR A 339 -5.71 -1.37 56.64
N PRO A 340 -5.33 -2.22 57.61
CA PRO A 340 -6.31 -2.88 58.49
C PRO A 340 -7.22 -1.92 59.28
N HIS A 341 -6.86 -0.64 59.39
CA HIS A 341 -7.54 0.33 60.26
C HIS A 341 -7.99 1.61 59.54
N TYR A 342 -7.61 1.81 58.28
CA TYR A 342 -7.92 3.03 57.54
C TYR A 342 -8.02 2.78 56.03
N LYS A 343 -8.91 3.52 55.34
CA LYS A 343 -9.15 3.36 53.90
C LYS A 343 -9.26 4.71 53.19
N LEU A 344 -8.81 4.78 51.95
CA LEU A 344 -9.03 5.88 51.03
C LEU A 344 -9.49 5.31 49.70
N ALA A 345 -10.39 6.00 49.01
CA ALA A 345 -10.87 5.63 47.68
C ALA A 345 -10.78 6.83 46.76
N GLY A 346 -10.34 6.63 45.52
CA GLY A 346 -9.97 7.73 44.67
C GLY A 346 -9.84 7.38 43.20
N GLY A 347 -9.54 8.40 42.41
CA GLY A 347 -9.21 8.25 41.01
C GLY A 347 -7.95 9.02 40.67
N SER A 348 -7.33 8.63 39.56
CA SER A 348 -6.23 9.37 38.97
C SER A 348 -6.35 9.44 37.45
N LEU A 349 -5.84 10.53 36.91
CA LEU A 349 -5.58 10.73 35.50
C LEU A 349 -4.08 10.62 35.29
N SER A 350 -3.68 9.82 34.32
CA SER A 350 -2.27 9.71 33.96
C SER A 350 -2.07 9.86 32.46
N VAL A 351 -0.92 10.39 32.12
CA VAL A 351 -0.50 10.61 30.74
C VAL A 351 0.87 9.98 30.58
N SER A 352 1.03 9.11 29.59
CA SER A 352 2.28 8.41 29.33
C SER A 352 2.80 8.61 27.92
N GLU A 353 4.11 8.50 27.79
CA GLU A 353 4.83 8.39 26.53
C GLU A 353 5.14 6.90 26.27
N PRO A 354 4.47 6.25 25.29
CA PRO A 354 4.61 4.81 25.07
C PRO A 354 6.04 4.36 24.77
N GLY A 355 6.86 5.21 24.14
CA GLY A 355 8.25 4.88 23.80
C GLY A 355 9.19 4.82 25.00
N LEU A 356 8.91 5.58 26.07
CA LEU A 356 9.71 5.57 27.31
C LEU A 356 9.12 4.67 28.40
N GLY A 357 7.84 4.32 28.27
CA GLY A 357 7.06 3.69 29.33
C GLY A 357 6.93 4.60 30.57
N ALA A 358 7.18 5.90 30.46
CA ALA A 358 7.16 6.83 31.58
C ALA A 358 6.00 7.83 31.45
N GLY A 359 5.52 8.34 32.58
CA GLY A 359 4.40 9.27 32.58
C GLY A 359 4.24 10.05 33.88
N ILE A 360 3.29 10.96 33.84
CA ILE A 360 2.86 11.77 34.98
C ILE A 360 1.46 11.31 35.39
N THR A 361 1.21 11.25 36.69
CA THR A 361 -0.10 10.94 37.27
C THR A 361 -0.56 12.08 38.18
N LEU A 362 -1.85 12.36 38.15
CA LEU A 362 -2.53 13.31 39.02
C LEU A 362 -3.76 12.60 39.59
N GLY A 363 -3.90 12.56 40.90
CA GLY A 363 -4.99 11.86 41.54
C GLY A 363 -5.49 12.51 42.80
N ALA A 364 -6.68 12.08 43.19
CA ALA A 364 -7.28 12.42 44.46
C ALA A 364 -7.88 11.16 45.08
N ALA A 365 -7.69 10.99 46.38
CA ALA A 365 -8.29 9.93 47.17
C ALA A 365 -8.96 10.54 48.39
N VAL A 366 -10.17 10.09 48.69
CA VAL A 366 -10.98 10.59 49.80
C VAL A 366 -11.36 9.44 50.70
N ASP A 367 -11.58 9.76 51.97
CA ASP A 367 -12.22 8.84 52.88
C ASP A 367 -13.69 8.61 52.44
N PRO A 368 -14.12 7.37 52.13
CA PRO A 368 -15.49 7.10 51.71
C PRO A 368 -16.54 7.31 52.83
N GLY A 369 -16.11 7.51 54.08
CA GLY A 369 -17.02 7.75 55.22
C GLY A 369 -16.33 8.43 56.40
N ASN A 370 -17.00 8.50 57.55
CA ASN A 370 -16.32 8.90 58.78
C ASN A 370 -15.56 7.69 59.34
N GLN A 371 -14.24 7.76 59.41
CA GLN A 371 -13.43 6.67 59.95
C GLN A 371 -13.00 6.94 61.38
N ARG A 372 -13.03 5.88 62.19
CA ARG A 372 -12.58 5.89 63.58
C ARG A 372 -11.05 5.82 63.61
N VAL A 373 -10.42 6.85 64.16
CA VAL A 373 -8.97 6.93 64.34
C VAL A 373 -8.64 7.05 65.82
N LEU A 374 -7.46 6.53 66.18
CA LEU A 374 -6.90 6.67 67.52
C LEU A 374 -5.80 7.73 67.49
N VAL A 375 -5.83 8.64 68.45
CA VAL A 375 -4.90 9.77 68.57
C VAL A 375 -4.30 9.72 69.97
N ASP A 376 -2.98 9.87 70.06
CA ASP A 376 -2.28 9.97 71.34
C ASP A 376 -2.43 11.38 71.92
N GLY A 377 -2.92 11.48 73.15
CA GLY A 377 -2.95 12.72 73.92
C GLY A 377 -1.63 12.97 74.64
N ASP A 378 -1.36 14.24 74.97
CA ASP A 378 -0.14 14.67 75.66
C ASP A 378 0.02 14.10 77.08
N ASP A 379 -1.08 13.63 77.68
CA ASP A 379 -1.17 13.04 79.02
C ASP A 379 -1.06 11.50 79.02
N GLY A 380 -0.81 10.88 77.86
CA GLY A 380 -0.80 9.43 77.70
C GLY A 380 -2.18 8.80 77.54
N THR A 381 -3.25 9.60 77.51
CA THR A 381 -4.60 9.15 77.18
C THR A 381 -4.72 8.90 75.67
N ILE A 382 -5.48 7.87 75.29
CA ILE A 382 -5.75 7.56 73.87
C ILE A 382 -7.16 8.03 73.57
N TYR A 383 -7.29 8.99 72.67
CA TYR A 383 -8.57 9.46 72.19
C TYR A 383 -9.01 8.71 70.95
N GLN A 384 -10.32 8.47 70.84
CA GLN A 384 -10.93 7.90 69.65
C GLN A 384 -11.83 8.94 69.00
N TYR A 385 -11.49 9.32 67.78
CA TYR A 385 -12.24 10.33 67.01
C TYR A 385 -12.76 9.76 65.70
N ASN A 386 -13.79 10.41 65.17
CA ASN A 386 -14.20 10.23 63.79
C ASN A 386 -13.65 11.36 62.94
N ILE A 387 -13.02 11.03 61.81
CA ILE A 387 -12.41 12.00 60.90
C ILE A 387 -12.70 11.64 59.44
N ARG A 388 -12.60 12.64 58.56
CA ARG A 388 -12.47 12.46 57.11
C ARG A 388 -11.13 13.03 56.65
N SER A 389 -10.44 12.28 55.80
CA SER A 389 -9.18 12.70 55.21
C SER A 389 -9.27 12.69 53.68
N ASN A 390 -8.68 13.69 53.04
CA ASN A 390 -8.58 13.81 51.59
C ASN A 390 -7.11 13.95 51.20
N LEU A 391 -6.67 13.18 50.21
CA LEU A 391 -5.33 13.20 49.66
C LEU A 391 -5.39 13.67 48.22
N ILE A 392 -4.69 14.74 47.90
CA ILE A 392 -4.42 15.13 46.51
C ILE A 392 -2.97 14.80 46.23
N TYR A 393 -2.68 14.09 45.14
CA TYR A 393 -1.33 13.66 44.82
C TYR A 393 -0.99 13.82 43.35
N ALA A 394 0.29 14.07 43.10
CA ALA A 394 0.89 14.13 41.78
C ALA A 394 2.16 13.29 41.79
N GLY A 395 2.44 12.56 40.72
CA GLY A 395 3.59 11.67 40.70
C GLY A 395 4.13 11.35 39.33
N LEU A 396 5.31 10.74 39.33
CA LEU A 396 5.96 10.20 38.15
C LEU A 396 5.92 8.67 38.24
N PHE A 397 5.69 8.01 37.12
CA PHE A 397 5.75 6.56 37.05
C PHE A 397 6.56 6.10 35.84
N ARG A 398 7.05 4.86 35.93
CA ARG A 398 7.66 4.17 34.80
C ARG A 398 7.22 2.72 34.77
N GLU A 399 6.87 2.23 33.59
CA GLU A 399 6.38 0.88 33.33
C GLU A 399 7.53 0.03 32.76
N PHE A 400 7.77 -1.11 33.39
CA PHE A 400 8.77 -2.10 33.00
C PHE A 400 8.04 -3.40 32.62
N PRO A 401 7.91 -3.72 31.32
CA PRO A 401 7.24 -4.95 30.90
C PRO A 401 8.07 -6.17 31.28
N LEU A 402 7.42 -7.18 31.89
CA LEU A 402 8.06 -8.44 32.30
C LEU A 402 7.84 -9.56 31.28
N THR A 403 6.74 -9.53 30.53
CA THR A 403 6.40 -10.57 29.54
C THR A 403 6.41 -10.02 28.11
N SER A 404 6.90 -10.81 27.15
CA SER A 404 6.60 -10.61 25.74
C SER A 404 5.14 -11.03 25.47
N LYS A 405 4.50 -10.45 24.44
CA LYS A 405 3.07 -10.67 24.10
C LYS A 405 2.74 -12.15 23.82
N LEU A 406 2.54 -12.94 24.86
CA LEU A 406 1.97 -14.28 24.78
C LEU A 406 0.57 -14.23 25.41
N ASN A 407 -0.45 -14.51 24.60
CA ASN A 407 -1.86 -14.65 25.01
C ASN A 407 -2.54 -13.40 25.61
N GLU A 408 -2.53 -12.26 24.89
CA GLU A 408 -3.30 -11.02 25.18
C GLU A 408 -3.09 -10.34 26.56
N LEU A 409 -2.45 -10.99 27.52
CA LEU A 409 -2.14 -10.50 28.85
C LEU A 409 -0.71 -9.95 28.88
N ARG A 410 -0.58 -8.67 29.26
CA ARG A 410 0.72 -8.05 29.54
C ARG A 410 0.91 -7.87 31.03
N VAL A 411 2.06 -8.28 31.54
CA VAL A 411 2.45 -8.07 32.93
C VAL A 411 3.61 -7.07 32.97
N SER A 412 3.47 -6.02 33.77
CA SER A 412 4.50 -4.99 33.95
C SER A 412 4.67 -4.62 35.41
N VAL A 413 5.87 -4.19 35.80
CA VAL A 413 6.11 -3.54 37.10
C VAL A 413 6.05 -2.04 36.91
N VAL A 414 5.33 -1.34 37.78
CA VAL A 414 5.12 0.10 37.70
C VAL A 414 5.49 0.76 39.03
N PRO A 415 6.77 1.10 39.25
CA PRO A 415 7.13 2.04 40.30
C PRO A 415 6.50 3.42 40.04
N VAL A 416 5.95 4.01 41.09
CA VAL A 416 5.34 5.34 41.11
C VAL A 416 5.94 6.12 42.28
N LEU A 417 6.29 7.38 42.02
CA LEU A 417 6.77 8.31 43.03
C LEU A 417 5.77 9.45 43.16
N ASN A 418 4.92 9.38 44.19
CA ASN A 418 3.88 10.38 44.42
C ASN A 418 4.30 11.40 45.49
N PHE A 419 3.97 12.66 45.25
CA PHE A 419 3.94 13.73 46.24
C PHE A 419 2.48 14.07 46.51
N GLY A 420 2.04 13.85 47.74
CA GLY A 420 0.65 14.05 48.14
C GLY A 420 0.52 15.08 49.24
N TYR A 421 -0.55 15.88 49.24
CA TYR A 421 -0.93 16.72 50.36
C TYR A 421 -2.22 16.18 50.96
N MET A 422 -2.18 15.86 52.26
CA MET A 422 -3.33 15.30 52.97
C MET A 422 -4.01 16.39 53.80
N PHE A 423 -5.31 16.53 53.59
CA PHE A 423 -6.20 17.40 54.32
C PHE A 423 -7.04 16.57 55.28
N HIS A 424 -7.23 17.07 56.50
CA HIS A 424 -8.06 16.43 57.50
C HIS A 424 -9.23 17.34 57.90
N SER A 425 -10.39 16.73 58.16
CA SER A 425 -11.48 17.42 58.84
C SER A 425 -11.14 17.64 60.31
N LEU A 426 -11.91 18.51 60.99
CA LEU A 426 -11.97 18.51 62.45
C LEU A 426 -12.34 17.11 62.95
N TYR A 427 -11.82 16.74 64.12
CA TYR A 427 -12.34 15.58 64.82
C TYR A 427 -13.80 15.85 65.18
N ALA A 428 -14.69 14.92 64.83
CA ALA A 428 -16.12 15.13 65.02
C ALA A 428 -16.46 15.45 66.48
N GLY A 429 -17.08 16.62 66.69
CA GLY A 429 -17.46 17.10 68.03
C GLY A 429 -16.38 17.91 68.76
N THR A 430 -15.30 18.31 68.08
CA THR A 430 -14.23 19.14 68.65
C THR A 430 -13.84 20.28 67.69
N GLU A 431 -13.07 21.25 68.19
CA GLU A 431 -12.41 22.29 67.39
C GLU A 431 -10.97 21.92 66.97
N GLU A 432 -10.53 20.70 67.27
CA GLU A 432 -9.19 20.21 66.96
C GLU A 432 -9.16 19.45 65.63
N LYS A 433 -8.03 19.53 64.91
CA LYS A 433 -7.75 18.70 63.73
C LYS A 433 -6.28 18.24 63.72
N PRO A 434 -5.98 17.12 63.04
CA PRO A 434 -4.60 16.77 62.71
C PRO A 434 -3.98 17.79 61.76
N ASP A 435 -2.65 17.90 61.81
CA ASP A 435 -1.91 18.73 60.87
C ASP A 435 -2.08 18.26 59.42
N ASP A 436 -2.42 19.19 58.55
CA ASP A 436 -2.35 18.97 57.10
C ASP A 436 -0.88 18.99 56.67
N LYS A 437 -0.43 17.93 55.99
CA LYS A 437 0.99 17.73 55.69
C LYS A 437 1.22 17.19 54.28
N LEU A 438 2.40 17.52 53.75
CA LEU A 438 2.94 16.92 52.54
C LEU A 438 3.54 15.55 52.84
N TYR A 439 3.23 14.58 52.00
CA TYR A 439 3.68 13.20 52.04
C TYR A 439 4.45 12.85 50.78
N PHE A 440 5.59 12.22 50.98
CA PHE A 440 6.29 11.48 49.93
C PHE A 440 5.82 10.03 49.98
N ILE A 441 5.21 9.56 48.89
CA ILE A 441 4.51 8.29 48.83
C ILE A 441 5.10 7.46 47.68
N PRO A 442 6.20 6.72 47.95
CA PRO A 442 6.68 5.73 47.00
C PRO A 442 5.68 4.58 46.93
N GLU A 443 5.37 4.16 45.71
CA GLU A 443 4.43 3.08 45.41
C GLU A 443 5.01 2.16 44.34
N ALA A 444 4.65 0.88 44.38
CA ALA A 444 5.00 -0.09 43.35
C ALA A 444 3.80 -0.99 43.04
N ASP A 445 3.35 -0.92 41.79
CA ASP A 445 2.21 -1.69 41.28
C ASP A 445 2.70 -2.83 40.37
N ILE A 446 2.02 -3.98 40.41
CA ILE A 446 2.10 -4.99 39.36
C ILE A 446 0.89 -4.81 38.45
N ARG A 447 1.13 -4.40 37.21
CA ARG A 447 0.08 -4.13 36.22
C ARG A 447 -0.18 -5.37 35.39
N PHE A 448 -1.43 -5.85 35.44
CA PHE A 448 -1.97 -6.87 34.55
C PHE A 448 -2.88 -6.19 33.54
N SER A 449 -2.54 -6.22 32.25
CA SER A 449 -3.25 -5.49 31.20
C SER A 449 -3.84 -6.44 30.17
N TRP A 450 -5.12 -6.21 29.84
CA TRP A 450 -5.89 -6.89 28.80
C TRP A 450 -6.59 -5.84 27.93
N LYS A 451 -6.24 -5.78 26.64
CA LYS A 451 -6.76 -4.77 25.69
C LYS A 451 -6.56 -3.33 26.21
N SER A 452 -7.63 -2.63 26.56
CA SER A 452 -7.61 -1.25 27.09
C SER A 452 -7.82 -1.18 28.61
N LEU A 453 -7.93 -2.33 29.31
CA LEU A 453 -8.21 -2.38 30.74
C LEU A 453 -7.05 -3.03 31.49
N SER A 454 -6.75 -2.55 32.69
CA SER A 454 -5.72 -3.14 33.53
C SER A 454 -6.08 -3.14 35.02
N LEU A 455 -5.55 -4.14 35.72
CA LEU A 455 -5.60 -4.27 37.17
C LEU A 455 -4.21 -4.06 37.75
N ASN A 456 -4.11 -3.19 38.75
CA ASN A 456 -2.85 -2.76 39.36
C ASN A 456 -2.94 -2.94 40.89
N PRO A 457 -2.77 -4.17 41.40
CA PRO A 457 -2.44 -4.38 42.82
C PRO A 457 -1.03 -3.85 43.12
N GLY A 458 -0.87 -3.19 44.27
CA GLY A 458 0.39 -2.60 44.66
C GLY A 458 0.53 -2.31 46.14
N LEU A 459 1.67 -1.70 46.48
CA LEU A 459 2.02 -1.28 47.82
C LEU A 459 2.50 0.17 47.79
N ALA A 460 2.02 0.97 48.75
CA ALA A 460 2.46 2.33 48.96
C ALA A 460 2.97 2.52 50.40
N ILE A 461 3.93 3.42 50.58
CA ILE A 461 4.46 3.78 51.90
C ILE A 461 4.03 5.20 52.25
N MET A 462 3.20 5.36 53.28
CA MET A 462 2.70 6.63 53.76
C MET A 462 2.39 6.54 55.26
N LYS A 463 3.10 7.33 56.08
CA LYS A 463 2.94 7.33 57.55
C LYS A 463 1.92 8.38 57.97
N THR A 464 0.76 7.98 58.46
CA THR A 464 -0.25 8.91 58.96
C THR A 464 0.01 9.31 60.42
N PRO A 465 -0.59 10.41 60.91
CA PRO A 465 -0.44 10.85 62.30
C PRO A 465 -1.23 9.98 63.30
N PHE A 466 -1.99 8.98 62.84
CA PHE A 466 -2.89 8.20 63.66
C PHE A 466 -2.21 6.97 64.27
N ARG A 467 -2.55 6.67 65.52
CA ARG A 467 -2.02 5.51 66.24
C ARG A 467 -2.49 4.21 65.59
N LYS A 468 -1.61 3.20 65.58
CA LYS A 468 -1.80 1.85 64.99
C LYS A 468 -1.97 1.80 63.48
N ILE A 469 -2.07 2.94 62.78
CA ILE A 469 -2.05 2.96 61.32
C ILE A 469 -0.57 2.97 60.89
N GLY A 470 -0.08 1.78 60.51
CA GLY A 470 1.29 1.61 60.04
C GLY A 470 1.56 2.32 58.70
N PRO A 471 2.83 2.47 58.30
CA PRO A 471 3.19 3.21 57.09
C PRO A 471 2.91 2.43 55.80
N LEU A 472 2.59 1.14 55.86
CA LEU A 472 2.39 0.30 54.68
C LEU A 472 0.91 0.26 54.28
N TRP A 473 0.63 0.61 53.02
CA TRP A 473 -0.70 0.63 52.43
C TRP A 473 -0.77 -0.34 51.27
N PHE A 474 -1.86 -1.10 51.20
CA PHE A 474 -2.20 -1.91 50.04
C PHE A 474 -3.01 -1.05 49.06
N THR A 475 -2.60 -1.05 47.80
CA THR A 475 -3.29 -0.32 46.74
C THR A 475 -3.88 -1.29 45.73
N PHE A 476 -5.07 -0.97 45.24
CA PHE A 476 -5.70 -1.71 44.15
C PHE A 476 -6.37 -0.73 43.22
N LYS A 477 -5.94 -0.70 41.96
CA LYS A 477 -6.49 0.21 40.95
C LYS A 477 -6.96 -0.56 39.71
N VAL A 478 -8.07 -0.11 39.14
CA VAL A 478 -8.54 -0.48 37.81
C VAL A 478 -8.25 0.69 36.88
N THR A 479 -7.55 0.45 35.77
CA THR A 479 -7.16 1.51 34.82
C THR A 479 -7.71 1.23 33.44
N CYS A 480 -8.23 2.27 32.79
CA CYS A 480 -8.69 2.27 31.41
C CYS A 480 -7.78 3.16 30.57
N ASP A 481 -7.21 2.61 29.51
CA ASP A 481 -6.28 3.27 28.59
C ASP A 481 -6.98 3.72 27.31
N LEU A 482 -6.88 5.01 26.99
CA LEU A 482 -7.33 5.62 25.74
C LEU A 482 -6.09 6.00 24.91
N LYS A 483 -5.94 5.33 23.77
CA LYS A 483 -4.89 5.66 22.80
C LYS A 483 -5.47 6.55 21.71
N ARG A 484 -4.80 7.66 21.42
CA ARG A 484 -5.13 8.48 20.26
C ARG A 484 -4.90 7.63 19.00
N PRO A 485 -5.85 7.58 18.05
CA PRO A 485 -5.60 6.90 16.78
C PRO A 485 -4.41 7.59 16.12
N GLN A 486 -3.30 6.87 15.95
CA GLN A 486 -2.25 7.31 15.05
C GLN A 486 -2.89 7.40 13.68
N ASN A 487 -2.75 8.55 13.00
CA ASN A 487 -3.02 8.63 11.58
C ASN A 487 -2.16 7.54 10.93
N LYS A 488 -2.80 6.45 10.49
CA LYS A 488 -2.17 5.51 9.58
C LYS A 488 -1.93 6.29 8.31
N ILE A 489 -0.75 6.89 8.17
CA ILE A 489 -0.25 7.35 6.89
C ILE A 489 -0.23 6.11 6.02
N ARG A 490 -1.17 6.05 5.07
CA ARG A 490 -1.37 4.85 4.24
C ARG A 490 -0.17 4.78 3.30
N GLY A 491 0.63 3.72 3.42
CA GLY A 491 1.65 3.40 2.42
C GLY A 491 1.04 3.28 1.02
N LYS A 492 1.88 3.42 0.00
CA LYS A 492 1.47 3.24 -1.39
C LYS A 492 0.90 1.83 -1.53
N ARG A 493 -0.41 1.73 -1.78
CA ARG A 493 -1.05 0.51 -2.27
C ARG A 493 -1.30 0.73 -3.74
N ILE A 494 -0.54 0.03 -4.58
CA ILE A 494 -0.88 -0.02 -5.99
C ILE A 494 -2.17 -0.79 -6.13
N ARG A 495 -3.12 -0.16 -6.80
CA ARG A 495 -4.29 -0.86 -7.29
C ARG A 495 -3.82 -1.56 -8.55
N ILE A 496 -3.60 -2.86 -8.43
CA ILE A 496 -3.57 -3.72 -9.59
C ILE A 496 -5.01 -3.74 -10.06
N TYR A 497 -5.31 -3.03 -11.14
CA TYR A 497 -6.57 -3.29 -11.84
C TYR A 497 -6.56 -4.75 -12.24
N ASN A 498 -7.73 -5.41 -12.21
CA ASN A 498 -7.85 -6.68 -12.91
C ASN A 498 -7.61 -6.38 -14.39
N TYR A 499 -6.33 -6.50 -14.75
CA TYR A 499 -5.81 -6.69 -16.07
C TYR A 499 -6.23 -8.10 -16.50
N GLU A 500 -7.50 -8.49 -16.32
CA GLU A 500 -8.11 -9.76 -16.75
C GLU A 500 -8.94 -9.51 -18.01
#